data_AF-A0A8H7KNN6-F1
#
_entry.id   AF-A0A8H7KNN6-F1
#
_cell.length_a   1.000
_cell.length_b   1.000
_cell.length_c   1.000
_cell.angle_alpha   90.00
_cell.angle_beta   90.00
_cell.angle_gamma   90.00
#
_symmetry.space_group_name_H-M   'P 1'
#
loop_
_entity.id
_entity.type
_entity.pdbx_description
1 polymer ?
#
loop_
_entity_poly.entity_id
_entity_poly.type
_entity_poly.pdbx_seq_one_letter_code
_entity_poly.pdbx_strand_id
1 'polypeptide(L)'
;MPNTPTPADISAEALNLANSKQLKFWISRANENLGNDRSAKKMVKSGKVEDLKARLAEHYGINRAAVKLEAVAGPPIVDADIQKRQWADFRELWAEWMDSAAKGDKFVLDGLNKGPSDSQQQEIERMLSHLSINSNIPVIRDTPMTDFSHEAIAVLINAARDGHPSARDGHPSAWAQLQQIRSTFIQQPTLMAPAGPIIPLPSSSTPNNPLPAGTAPPFFPGGVPMYSPFMLAPLYPTTAPSTSNASASLPLSTSAVPSSNPISQDADFLSSIQEQIRSLRQVTDIREAIQQCKSGLVADLRNNYGPSIVNGKRTGRSHPLWDSVKNIVSRRERLYAQLKQHFDDDEEKFYGFFTVPSSECSRSSKNAAPALRSMNCLVNSISKMEDALASERQKASYCTADGNFSTVLWKSVWDDKNDWEVWRALGKEEYSK
;
A
#
# COMPACT_ATOMS: atom_id res chain seq x y z
N MET A 1 13.05 23.15 -41.51
CA MET A 1 12.18 22.23 -40.75
C MET A 1 10.76 22.46 -41.24
N PRO A 2 10.05 21.44 -41.75
CA PRO A 2 8.64 21.60 -42.12
C PRO A 2 7.84 21.95 -40.87
N ASN A 3 7.20 23.13 -40.86
CA ASN A 3 6.33 23.54 -39.77
C ASN A 3 5.10 22.64 -39.78
N THR A 4 5.04 21.66 -38.89
CA THR A 4 3.81 20.91 -38.65
C THR A 4 2.74 21.90 -38.20
N PRO A 5 1.52 21.87 -38.77
CA PRO A 5 0.47 22.81 -38.38
C PRO A 5 0.21 22.71 -36.87
N THR A 6 0.30 23.84 -36.17
CA THR A 6 0.07 23.92 -34.74
C THR A 6 -1.40 23.55 -34.46
N PRO A 7 -1.68 22.56 -33.61
CA PRO A 7 -3.04 22.26 -33.18
C PRO A 7 -3.68 23.51 -32.56
N ALA A 8 -4.93 23.80 -32.90
CA ALA A 8 -5.65 24.99 -32.44
C ALA A 8 -5.65 25.13 -30.89
N ASP A 9 -5.51 24.02 -30.18
CA ASP A 9 -5.56 23.95 -28.72
C ASP A 9 -4.22 24.31 -28.02
N ILE A 10 -3.12 24.47 -28.77
CA ILE A 10 -1.79 24.69 -28.20
C ILE A 10 -1.36 26.15 -28.40
N SER A 11 -1.77 27.01 -27.47
CA SER A 11 -1.28 28.39 -27.34
C SER A 11 -0.11 28.49 -26.36
N ALA A 12 0.64 29.60 -26.39
CA ALA A 12 1.72 29.87 -25.42
C ALA A 12 1.20 29.92 -23.97
N GLU A 13 -0.01 30.45 -23.75
CA GLU A 13 -0.70 30.46 -22.46
C GLU A 13 -1.04 29.05 -21.98
N ALA A 14 -1.68 28.25 -22.86
CA ALA A 14 -2.03 26.87 -22.56
C ALA A 14 -0.77 26.04 -22.22
N LEU A 15 0.34 26.27 -22.92
CA LEU A 15 1.60 25.60 -22.67
C LEU A 15 2.21 25.96 -21.30
N ASN A 16 2.11 27.23 -20.89
CA ASN A 16 2.64 27.67 -19.60
C ASN A 16 1.80 27.16 -18.42
N LEU A 17 0.48 27.03 -18.58
CA LEU A 17 -0.45 26.51 -17.56
C LEU A 17 -0.53 24.98 -17.53
N ALA A 18 -0.07 24.29 -18.57
CA ALA A 18 -0.21 22.84 -18.69
C ALA A 18 0.54 22.06 -17.59
N ASN A 19 -0.13 21.05 -17.05
CA ASN A 19 0.47 20.08 -16.13
C ASN A 19 1.24 18.97 -16.87
N SER A 20 1.98 18.14 -16.14
CA SER A 20 2.81 17.08 -16.72
C SER A 20 2.02 16.07 -17.58
N LYS A 21 0.77 15.76 -17.22
CA LYS A 21 -0.07 14.82 -17.99
C LYS A 21 -0.48 15.41 -19.33
N GLN A 22 -0.92 16.67 -19.36
CA GLN A 22 -1.29 17.39 -20.59
C GLN A 22 -0.10 17.51 -21.55
N LEU A 23 1.08 17.86 -21.04
CA LEU A 23 2.30 17.96 -21.85
C LEU A 23 2.68 16.62 -22.50
N LYS A 24 2.61 15.52 -21.75
CA LYS A 24 2.86 14.16 -22.29
C LYS A 24 1.84 13.74 -23.34
N PHE A 25 0.59 14.13 -23.16
CA PHE A 25 -0.47 13.89 -24.15
C PHE A 25 -0.17 14.63 -25.45
N TRP A 26 0.15 15.93 -25.40
CA TRP A 26 0.50 16.70 -26.60
C TRP A 26 1.76 16.17 -27.30
N ILE A 27 2.79 15.77 -26.55
CA ILE A 27 3.98 15.12 -27.13
C ILE A 27 3.62 13.80 -27.83
N SER A 28 2.69 13.03 -27.27
CA SER A 28 2.22 11.79 -27.90
C SER A 28 1.53 12.07 -29.22
N ARG A 29 0.60 13.03 -29.24
CA ARG A 29 -0.12 13.44 -30.45
C ARG A 29 0.82 14.02 -31.51
N ALA A 30 1.81 14.82 -31.10
CA ALA A 30 2.84 15.33 -32.01
C ALA A 30 3.66 14.20 -32.64
N ASN A 31 4.07 13.22 -31.83
CA ASN A 31 4.81 12.04 -32.31
C ASN A 31 3.97 11.12 -33.21
N GLU A 32 2.65 11.05 -32.99
CA GLU A 32 1.72 10.31 -33.85
C GLU A 32 1.57 10.99 -35.21
N ASN A 33 1.51 12.33 -35.25
CA ASN A 33 1.44 13.11 -36.48
C ASN A 33 2.69 13.00 -37.36
N LEU A 34 3.86 12.71 -36.78
CA LEU A 34 5.09 12.40 -37.54
C LEU A 34 5.01 11.05 -38.27
N GLY A 35 4.00 10.22 -37.95
CA GLY A 35 3.78 8.93 -38.57
C GLY A 35 4.96 7.96 -38.40
N ASN A 36 5.13 7.10 -39.40
CA ASN A 36 6.22 6.12 -39.47
C ASN A 36 7.48 6.68 -40.15
N ASP A 37 7.60 7.99 -40.31
CA ASP A 37 8.80 8.59 -40.86
C ASP A 37 9.98 8.36 -39.92
N ARG A 38 10.86 7.43 -40.31
CA ARG A 38 12.05 7.07 -39.53
C ARG A 38 13.08 8.20 -39.49
N SER A 39 12.98 9.18 -40.39
CA SER A 39 13.88 10.33 -40.42
C SER A 39 13.50 11.41 -39.41
N ALA A 40 12.23 11.44 -38.97
CA ALA A 40 11.76 12.41 -38.01
C ALA A 40 12.14 12.01 -36.57
N LYS A 41 12.86 12.91 -35.88
CA LYS A 41 13.27 12.71 -34.49
C LYS A 41 12.05 12.80 -33.55
N LYS A 42 11.61 11.67 -33.00
CA LYS A 42 10.51 11.63 -31.99
C LYS A 42 10.90 12.38 -30.71
N MET A 43 9.97 13.16 -30.18
CA MET A 43 10.13 13.86 -28.90
C MET A 43 10.03 12.90 -27.71
N VAL A 44 10.91 13.05 -26.73
CA VAL A 44 10.94 12.23 -25.51
C VAL A 44 9.84 12.66 -24.53
N LYS A 45 9.03 11.71 -24.04
CA LYS A 45 7.88 11.93 -23.13
C LYS A 45 8.27 12.08 -21.64
N SER A 46 9.54 11.95 -21.30
CA SER A 46 10.08 12.08 -19.93
C SER A 46 10.94 13.33 -19.77
N GLY A 47 11.01 13.85 -18.54
CA GLY A 47 11.76 15.06 -18.19
C GLY A 47 11.04 15.92 -17.16
N LYS A 48 11.68 17.02 -16.74
CA LYS A 48 11.03 18.04 -15.91
C LYS A 48 9.96 18.76 -16.73
N VAL A 49 8.94 19.31 -16.06
CA VAL A 49 7.82 20.01 -16.72
C VAL A 49 8.30 21.12 -17.65
N GLU A 50 9.30 21.90 -17.23
CA GLU A 50 9.86 22.98 -18.05
C GLU A 50 10.61 22.48 -19.29
N ASP A 51 11.28 21.33 -19.22
CA ASP A 51 11.93 20.72 -20.39
C ASP A 51 10.89 20.26 -21.41
N LEU A 52 9.77 19.69 -20.93
CA LEU A 52 8.67 19.26 -21.81
C LEU A 52 8.01 20.46 -22.49
N LYS A 53 7.79 21.56 -21.75
CA LYS A 53 7.29 22.82 -22.32
C LYS A 53 8.26 23.40 -23.36
N ALA A 54 9.56 23.41 -23.07
CA ALA A 54 10.58 23.91 -24.00
C ALA A 54 10.60 23.11 -25.31
N ARG A 55 10.57 21.77 -25.25
CA ARG A 55 10.53 20.91 -26.45
C ARG A 55 9.28 21.12 -27.29
N LEU A 56 8.11 21.24 -26.66
CA LEU A 56 6.87 21.52 -27.37
C LEU A 56 6.87 22.92 -27.99
N ALA A 57 7.38 23.92 -27.28
CA ALA A 57 7.53 25.27 -27.80
C ALA A 57 8.45 25.31 -29.03
N GLU A 58 9.59 24.62 -28.96
CA GLU A 58 10.52 24.48 -30.09
C GLU A 58 9.87 23.76 -31.28
N HIS A 59 9.17 22.65 -31.03
CA HIS A 59 8.51 21.85 -32.08
C HIS A 59 7.44 22.64 -32.85
N TYR A 60 6.66 23.48 -32.15
CA TYR A 60 5.58 24.27 -32.76
C TYR A 60 5.98 25.71 -33.09
N GLY A 61 7.23 26.11 -32.86
CA GLY A 61 7.69 27.48 -33.07
C GLY A 61 6.99 28.51 -32.16
N ILE A 62 6.55 28.12 -30.96
CA ILE A 62 5.83 28.97 -30.03
C ILE A 62 6.83 29.73 -29.13
N ASN A 63 6.87 31.05 -29.25
CA ASN A 63 7.71 31.87 -28.37
C ASN A 63 7.07 32.02 -26.97
N ARG A 64 7.57 31.24 -26.00
CA ARG A 64 7.10 31.29 -24.61
C ARG A 64 7.36 32.61 -23.89
N ALA A 65 8.39 33.36 -24.30
CA ALA A 65 8.79 34.59 -23.62
C ALA A 65 7.88 35.79 -23.97
N ALA A 66 7.12 35.71 -25.07
CA ALA A 66 6.26 36.79 -25.51
C ALA A 66 5.00 36.95 -24.63
N VAL A 67 4.56 35.87 -23.97
CA VAL A 67 3.40 35.91 -23.08
C VAL A 67 3.86 36.27 -21.69
N LYS A 68 3.84 37.57 -21.41
CA LYS A 68 3.87 38.07 -20.03
C LYS A 68 2.54 37.67 -19.40
N LEU A 69 2.52 36.51 -18.72
CA LEU A 69 1.38 36.09 -17.93
C LEU A 69 1.15 37.18 -16.89
N GLU A 70 0.10 37.99 -17.08
CA GLU A 70 -0.47 38.70 -15.96
C GLU A 70 -0.80 37.64 -14.93
N ALA A 71 -0.31 37.83 -13.70
CA ALA A 71 -0.59 36.95 -12.61
C ALA A 71 -2.10 37.00 -12.36
N VAL A 72 -2.85 36.16 -13.07
CA VAL A 72 -4.25 35.88 -12.77
C VAL A 72 -4.22 35.47 -11.32
N ALA A 73 -4.80 36.31 -10.46
CA ALA A 73 -4.96 36.04 -9.06
C ALA A 73 -5.80 34.76 -8.96
N GLY A 74 -5.12 33.61 -8.91
CA GLY A 74 -5.75 32.35 -8.62
C GLY A 74 -6.43 32.46 -7.25
N PRO A 75 -7.37 31.55 -6.95
CA PRO A 75 -7.85 31.40 -5.58
C PRO A 75 -6.64 31.42 -4.64
N PRO A 76 -6.67 32.22 -3.57
CA PRO A 76 -5.50 32.43 -2.72
C PRO A 76 -4.92 31.05 -2.40
N ILE A 77 -3.65 30.86 -2.80
CA ILE A 77 -2.91 29.64 -2.53
C ILE A 77 -3.12 29.38 -1.05
N VAL A 78 -3.72 28.23 -0.72
CA VAL A 78 -4.00 27.86 0.68
C VAL A 78 -2.65 27.83 1.37
N ASP A 79 -2.36 28.93 2.07
CA ASP A 79 -1.09 29.16 2.73
C ASP A 79 -0.85 28.00 3.71
N ALA A 80 0.41 27.65 3.93
CA ALA A 80 0.78 26.71 4.99
C ALA A 80 0.15 27.15 6.32
N ASP A 81 -0.01 28.46 6.53
CA ASP A 81 -0.72 29.03 7.67
C ASP A 81 -2.23 28.75 7.69
N ILE A 82 -2.90 28.76 6.52
CA ILE A 82 -4.33 28.38 6.43
C ILE A 82 -4.49 26.90 6.71
N GLN A 83 -3.63 26.04 6.13
CA GLN A 83 -3.66 24.60 6.44
C GLN A 83 -3.40 24.36 7.93
N LYS A 84 -2.41 25.05 8.51
CA LYS A 84 -2.09 24.95 9.93
C LYS A 84 -3.26 25.36 10.82
N ARG A 85 -4.00 26.42 10.48
CA ARG A 85 -5.21 26.84 11.20
C ARG A 85 -6.34 25.83 11.04
N GLN A 86 -6.63 25.37 9.82
CA GLN A 86 -7.63 24.33 9.59
C GLN A 86 -7.35 23.07 10.42
N TRP A 87 -6.09 22.64 10.50
CA TRP A 87 -5.68 21.51 11.35
C TRP A 87 -5.69 21.82 12.85
N ALA A 88 -5.58 23.08 13.26
CA ALA A 88 -5.74 23.48 14.65
C ALA A 88 -7.22 23.39 15.06
N ASP A 89 -8.11 23.95 14.24
CA ASP A 89 -9.57 23.94 14.47
C ASP A 89 -10.09 22.49 14.54
N PHE A 90 -9.62 21.60 13.65
CA PHE A 90 -9.99 20.18 13.71
C PHE A 90 -9.52 19.47 14.98
N ARG A 91 -8.37 19.88 15.55
CA ARG A 91 -7.87 19.28 16.81
C ARG A 91 -8.67 19.75 18.01
N GLU A 92 -9.07 21.01 18.02
CA GLU A 92 -9.96 21.56 19.04
C GLU A 92 -11.32 20.86 19.00
N LEU A 93 -11.91 20.72 17.80
CA LEU A 93 -13.17 19.99 17.60
C LEU A 93 -13.07 18.53 18.07
N TRP A 94 -11.93 17.87 17.80
CA TRP A 94 -11.69 16.51 18.24
C TRP A 94 -11.58 16.39 19.77
N ALA A 95 -10.94 17.36 20.42
CA ALA A 95 -10.83 17.41 21.88
C ALA A 95 -12.21 17.58 22.53
N GLU A 96 -13.03 18.49 22.00
CA GLU A 96 -14.41 18.71 22.47
C GLU A 96 -15.28 17.45 22.31
N TRP A 97 -15.12 16.74 21.18
CA TRP A 97 -15.80 15.47 20.95
C TRP A 97 -15.40 14.40 21.97
N MET A 98 -14.10 14.27 22.24
CA MET A 98 -13.58 13.33 23.24
C MET A 98 -14.10 13.64 24.65
N ASP A 99 -14.11 14.92 25.04
CA ASP A 99 -14.61 15.35 26.34
C ASP A 99 -16.12 15.10 26.51
N SER A 100 -16.90 15.35 25.45
CA SER A 100 -18.34 15.06 25.43
C SER A 100 -18.60 13.55 25.53
N ALA A 101 -17.86 12.75 24.78
CA ALA A 101 -17.96 11.29 24.81
C ALA A 101 -17.60 10.72 26.19
N ALA A 102 -16.57 11.27 26.86
CA ALA A 102 -16.16 10.84 28.20
C ALA A 102 -17.23 11.13 29.27
N LYS A 103 -18.02 12.19 29.08
CA LYS A 103 -19.14 12.56 29.96
C LYS A 103 -20.43 11.79 29.65
N GLY A 104 -20.49 11.06 28.53
CA GLY A 104 -21.70 10.42 28.03
C GLY A 104 -22.67 11.40 27.36
N ASP A 105 -22.21 12.61 27.08
CA ASP A 105 -23.01 13.65 26.42
C ASP A 105 -22.99 13.46 24.90
N LYS A 106 -24.10 13.80 24.24
CA LYS A 106 -24.15 13.83 22.78
C LYS A 106 -23.34 15.02 22.28
N PHE A 107 -22.24 14.75 21.58
CA PHE A 107 -21.51 15.80 20.87
C PHE A 107 -22.40 16.45 19.81
N VAL A 108 -22.53 17.76 19.89
CA VAL A 108 -23.25 18.60 18.93
C VAL A 108 -22.23 19.60 18.41
N LEU A 109 -21.99 19.64 17.09
CA LEU A 109 -21.22 20.72 16.50
C LEU A 109 -21.97 22.03 16.73
N ASP A 110 -21.47 22.86 17.64
CA ASP A 110 -22.00 24.17 17.90
C ASP A 110 -21.99 24.99 16.60
N GLY A 111 -23.18 25.24 16.06
CA GLY A 111 -23.37 25.89 14.75
C GLY A 111 -24.50 25.30 13.90
N LEU A 112 -24.88 24.04 14.11
CA LEU A 112 -26.00 23.41 13.39
C LEU A 112 -27.35 23.47 14.13
N ASN A 113 -27.34 23.77 15.43
CA ASN A 113 -28.56 23.89 16.25
C ASN A 113 -29.02 25.32 16.51
N LYS A 114 -28.24 26.34 16.13
CA LYS A 114 -28.85 27.60 15.74
C LYS A 114 -29.43 27.30 14.36
N GLY A 115 -30.76 27.14 14.28
CA GLY A 115 -31.42 27.17 12.98
C GLY A 115 -30.85 28.33 12.16
N PRO A 116 -30.73 28.20 10.82
CA PRO A 116 -30.21 29.28 10.01
C PRO A 116 -30.85 30.58 10.47
N SER A 117 -30.05 31.60 10.73
CA SER A 117 -30.55 32.95 11.00
C SER A 117 -31.67 33.22 9.99
N ASP A 118 -32.78 33.86 10.39
CA ASP A 118 -33.86 34.20 9.45
C ASP A 118 -33.30 34.87 8.17
N SER A 119 -32.17 35.57 8.26
CA SER A 119 -31.44 36.11 7.12
C SER A 119 -30.78 35.06 6.21
N GLN A 120 -30.19 34.00 6.76
CA GLN A 120 -29.61 32.90 5.98
C GLN A 120 -30.69 32.02 5.37
N GLN A 121 -31.81 31.84 6.08
CA GLN A 121 -32.95 31.09 5.59
C GLN A 121 -33.62 31.83 4.41
N GLN A 122 -33.76 33.15 4.51
CA GLN A 122 -34.20 34.00 3.39
C GLN A 122 -33.22 33.99 2.21
N GLU A 123 -31.90 33.98 2.44
CA GLU A 123 -30.91 33.91 1.36
C GLU A 123 -30.94 32.55 0.65
N ILE A 124 -31.11 31.46 1.42
CA ILE A 124 -31.25 30.10 0.87
C ILE A 124 -32.57 29.97 0.10
N GLU A 125 -33.69 30.48 0.62
CA GLU A 125 -34.97 30.51 -0.11
C GLU A 125 -34.89 31.37 -1.37
N ARG A 126 -34.18 32.51 -1.31
CA ARG A 126 -33.91 33.34 -2.47
C ARG A 126 -33.11 32.58 -3.52
N MET A 127 -32.00 31.94 -3.13
CA MET A 127 -31.19 31.14 -4.04
C MET A 127 -31.94 29.94 -4.63
N LEU A 128 -32.77 29.26 -3.83
CA LEU A 128 -33.58 28.13 -4.28
C LEU A 128 -34.73 28.58 -5.21
N SER A 129 -35.31 29.76 -4.97
CA SER A 129 -36.32 30.34 -5.87
C SER A 129 -35.75 30.67 -7.25
N HIS A 130 -34.46 31.01 -7.33
CA HIS A 130 -33.74 31.21 -8.58
C HIS A 130 -33.38 29.89 -9.30
N LEU A 131 -33.40 28.76 -8.59
CA LEU A 131 -33.06 27.44 -9.11
C LEU A 131 -34.28 26.61 -9.56
N SER A 132 -35.49 27.10 -9.34
CA SER A 132 -36.72 26.47 -9.86
C SER A 132 -36.82 26.64 -11.37
N ILE A 133 -36.10 25.81 -12.10
CA ILE A 133 -36.40 25.48 -13.50
C ILE A 133 -37.63 24.59 -13.48
N ASN A 134 -38.72 25.09 -14.06
CA ASN A 134 -39.96 24.37 -14.33
C ASN A 134 -39.69 22.95 -14.86
N SER A 135 -39.85 21.92 -14.03
CA SER A 135 -39.95 20.54 -14.48
C SER A 135 -41.28 19.96 -14.02
N ASN A 136 -42.34 20.29 -14.76
CA ASN A 136 -43.57 19.51 -14.79
C ASN A 136 -43.25 18.19 -15.50
N ILE A 137 -42.92 17.15 -14.74
CA ILE A 137 -42.84 15.77 -15.25
C ILE A 137 -44.00 14.98 -14.64
N PRO A 138 -44.82 14.29 -15.44
CA PRO A 138 -45.95 13.52 -14.93
C PRO A 138 -45.46 12.31 -14.13
N VAL A 139 -46.04 12.10 -12.95
CA VAL A 139 -45.81 10.92 -12.12
C VAL A 139 -46.49 9.72 -12.77
N ILE A 140 -45.70 8.82 -13.36
CA ILE A 140 -46.18 7.49 -13.76
C ILE A 140 -46.06 6.58 -12.54
N ARG A 141 -47.18 6.29 -11.89
CA ARG A 141 -47.31 5.18 -10.93
C ARG A 141 -47.66 3.95 -11.75
N ASP A 142 -46.81 2.93 -11.70
CA ASP A 142 -47.19 1.51 -11.61
C ASP A 142 -45.99 0.62 -11.96
N THR A 143 -45.20 0.25 -10.95
CA THR A 143 -44.48 -1.04 -10.89
C THR A 143 -43.89 -1.22 -9.49
N PRO A 144 -44.26 -2.27 -8.73
CA PRO A 144 -43.58 -2.61 -7.49
C PRO A 144 -42.21 -3.23 -7.83
N MET A 145 -41.17 -2.39 -7.83
CA MET A 145 -39.80 -2.81 -8.07
C MET A 145 -39.07 -2.95 -6.72
N THR A 146 -39.32 -4.05 -6.03
CA THR A 146 -38.60 -4.45 -4.82
C THR A 146 -37.52 -5.44 -5.22
N ASP A 147 -36.29 -4.94 -5.39
CA ASP A 147 -35.01 -5.58 -5.04
C ASP A 147 -33.89 -4.96 -5.89
N PHE A 148 -33.34 -3.84 -5.43
CA PHE A 148 -32.07 -3.34 -5.97
C PHE A 148 -30.93 -4.06 -5.25
N SER A 149 -30.18 -4.89 -5.99
CA SER A 149 -28.93 -5.44 -5.47
C SER A 149 -27.93 -4.30 -5.20
N HIS A 150 -27.03 -4.51 -4.24
CA HIS A 150 -25.97 -3.53 -3.92
C HIS A 150 -25.07 -3.22 -5.14
N GLU A 151 -24.95 -4.19 -6.06
CA GLU A 151 -24.22 -4.04 -7.32
C GLU A 151 -24.95 -3.11 -8.30
N ALA A 152 -26.29 -3.21 -8.41
CA ALA A 152 -27.09 -2.32 -9.23
C ALA A 152 -27.02 -0.86 -8.76
N ILE A 153 -26.99 -0.64 -7.44
CA ILE A 153 -26.81 0.70 -6.86
C ILE A 153 -25.42 1.26 -7.21
N ALA A 154 -24.36 0.44 -7.12
CA ALA A 154 -23.01 0.86 -7.48
C ALA A 154 -22.89 1.23 -8.97
N VAL A 155 -23.53 0.49 -9.86
CA VAL A 155 -23.59 0.79 -11.30
C VAL A 155 -24.32 2.12 -11.54
N LEU A 156 -25.44 2.37 -10.85
CA LEU A 156 -26.18 3.64 -10.96
C LEU A 156 -25.38 4.84 -10.47
N ILE A 157 -24.61 4.71 -9.38
CA ILE A 157 -23.74 5.78 -8.86
C ILE A 157 -22.65 6.12 -9.89
N ASN A 158 -22.03 5.11 -10.51
CA ASN A 158 -21.00 5.33 -11.52
C ASN A 158 -21.58 5.96 -12.79
N ALA A 159 -22.73 5.46 -13.27
CA ALA A 159 -23.42 6.02 -14.44
C ALA A 159 -23.84 7.49 -14.22
N ALA A 160 -24.27 7.85 -13.01
CA ALA A 160 -24.56 9.23 -12.64
C ALA A 160 -23.30 10.12 -12.62
N ARG A 161 -22.18 9.60 -12.09
CA ARG A 161 -20.91 10.32 -12.02
C ARG A 161 -20.32 10.62 -13.39
N ASP A 162 -20.46 9.69 -14.33
CA ASP A 162 -19.97 9.85 -15.70
C ASP A 162 -20.85 10.78 -16.55
N GLY A 163 -21.86 11.40 -15.93
CA GLY A 163 -22.69 12.42 -16.56
C GLY A 163 -23.51 11.88 -17.72
N HIS A 164 -23.82 10.57 -17.73
CA HIS A 164 -24.55 9.94 -18.82
C HIS A 164 -25.89 10.69 -19.02
N PRO A 165 -26.05 11.47 -20.10
CA PRO A 165 -27.25 12.24 -20.33
C PRO A 165 -28.39 11.26 -20.66
N SER A 166 -29.56 11.59 -20.15
CA SER A 166 -30.67 10.65 -19.99
C SER A 166 -31.41 10.33 -21.28
N ALA A 167 -31.97 9.13 -21.30
CA ALA A 167 -33.16 8.69 -22.02
C ALA A 167 -33.15 8.86 -23.55
N ARG A 168 -32.40 8.00 -24.25
CA ARG A 168 -32.71 7.75 -25.67
C ARG A 168 -33.95 6.85 -25.85
N ASP A 169 -34.35 6.11 -24.81
CA ASP A 169 -35.40 5.08 -24.89
C ASP A 169 -36.44 5.12 -23.76
N GLY A 170 -36.75 6.31 -23.22
CA GLY A 170 -37.81 6.47 -22.20
C GLY A 170 -37.48 5.91 -20.80
N HIS A 171 -36.28 5.36 -20.59
CA HIS A 171 -35.82 4.96 -19.26
C HIS A 171 -35.41 6.17 -18.41
N PRO A 172 -35.79 6.21 -17.11
CA PRO A 172 -35.40 7.28 -16.20
C PRO A 172 -33.88 7.34 -16.07
N SER A 173 -33.35 8.56 -15.95
CA SER A 173 -31.91 8.78 -15.79
C SER A 173 -31.35 8.04 -14.58
N ALA A 174 -30.05 7.72 -14.61
CA ALA A 174 -29.38 7.13 -13.43
C ALA A 174 -29.56 8.02 -12.18
N TRP A 175 -29.59 9.35 -12.37
CA TRP A 175 -29.87 10.29 -11.30
C TRP A 175 -31.32 10.22 -10.79
N ALA A 176 -32.30 10.10 -11.68
CA ALA A 176 -33.71 9.96 -11.32
C ALA A 176 -33.97 8.64 -10.58
N GLN A 177 -33.34 7.54 -11.01
CA GLN A 177 -33.42 6.24 -10.34
C GLN A 177 -32.81 6.30 -8.93
N LEU A 178 -31.65 6.95 -8.76
CA LEU A 178 -31.05 7.14 -7.43
C LEU A 178 -31.92 8.01 -6.50
N GLN A 179 -32.58 9.05 -7.02
CA GLN A 179 -33.51 9.86 -6.23
C GLN A 179 -34.74 9.05 -5.80
N GLN A 180 -35.23 8.14 -6.65
CA GLN A 180 -36.34 7.25 -6.33
C GLN A 180 -35.98 6.19 -5.27
N ILE A 181 -34.76 5.63 -5.32
CA ILE A 181 -34.25 4.74 -4.26
C ILE A 181 -34.12 5.51 -2.93
N ARG A 182 -33.65 6.75 -2.98
CA ARG A 182 -33.52 7.60 -1.79
C ARG A 182 -34.87 7.92 -1.15
N SER A 183 -35.89 8.26 -1.94
CA SER A 183 -37.22 8.61 -1.41
C SER A 183 -37.94 7.41 -0.80
N THR A 184 -37.75 6.21 -1.36
CA THR A 184 -38.30 4.97 -0.80
C THR A 184 -37.65 4.57 0.52
N PHE A 185 -36.34 4.80 0.68
CA PHE A 185 -35.64 4.50 1.94
C PHE A 185 -36.00 5.45 3.09
N ILE A 186 -36.25 6.73 2.80
CA ILE A 186 -36.58 7.75 3.82
C ILE A 186 -38.00 7.56 4.38
N GLN A 187 -38.88 6.85 3.65
CA GLN A 187 -40.29 6.69 4.04
C GLN A 187 -40.61 5.37 4.77
N GLN A 188 -39.64 4.51 5.09
CA GLN A 188 -39.94 3.32 5.90
C GLN A 188 -39.84 3.62 7.40
N PRO A 189 -40.95 3.69 8.16
CA PRO A 189 -40.90 3.71 9.61
C PRO A 189 -40.38 2.36 10.11
N THR A 190 -39.34 2.39 10.92
CA THR A 190 -38.75 1.23 11.58
C THR A 190 -39.81 0.54 12.45
N LEU A 191 -40.40 -0.55 11.95
CA LEU A 191 -41.26 -1.42 12.74
C LEU A 191 -40.39 -2.21 13.73
N MET A 192 -40.81 -2.19 14.99
CA MET A 192 -40.13 -2.79 16.13
C MET A 192 -39.89 -4.29 15.94
N ALA A 193 -38.70 -4.73 16.34
CA ALA A 193 -38.30 -6.13 16.35
C ALA A 193 -39.12 -6.96 17.36
N PRO A 194 -39.49 -8.21 17.04
CA PRO A 194 -40.15 -9.10 17.99
C PRO A 194 -39.14 -9.67 19.00
N ALA A 195 -39.60 -9.78 20.25
CA ALA A 195 -38.86 -10.35 21.37
C ALA A 195 -38.49 -11.82 21.12
N GLY A 196 -37.19 -12.13 21.24
CA GLY A 196 -36.67 -13.50 21.18
C GLY A 196 -36.82 -14.25 22.52
N PRO A 197 -36.87 -15.60 22.50
CA PRO A 197 -37.14 -16.41 23.69
C PRO A 197 -35.88 -16.62 24.54
N ILE A 198 -36.11 -16.71 25.85
CA ILE A 198 -35.14 -16.98 26.93
C ILE A 198 -34.62 -18.42 26.81
N ILE A 199 -33.30 -18.60 26.74
CA ILE A 199 -32.62 -19.90 26.81
C ILE A 199 -31.99 -20.07 28.21
N PRO A 200 -32.24 -21.18 28.94
CA PRO A 200 -31.66 -21.40 30.25
C PRO A 200 -30.23 -21.99 30.19
N LEU A 201 -29.43 -21.56 31.16
CA LEU A 201 -28.05 -21.97 31.45
C LEU A 201 -27.94 -23.46 31.83
N PRO A 202 -26.96 -24.23 31.34
CA PRO A 202 -26.61 -25.52 31.92
C PRO A 202 -25.42 -25.45 32.89
N SER A 203 -25.60 -26.20 33.98
CA SER A 203 -24.76 -26.36 35.15
C SER A 203 -23.42 -27.07 34.87
N SER A 204 -22.40 -26.66 35.63
CA SER A 204 -21.08 -27.29 35.71
C SER A 204 -21.14 -28.70 36.30
N SER A 205 -20.58 -29.68 35.60
CA SER A 205 -20.17 -30.95 36.20
C SER A 205 -18.73 -31.27 35.79
N THR A 206 -17.90 -31.47 36.82
CA THR A 206 -16.53 -31.98 36.76
C THR A 206 -16.56 -33.50 36.59
N PRO A 207 -15.63 -34.07 35.79
CA PRO A 207 -15.23 -35.45 36.00
C PRO A 207 -13.76 -35.55 36.41
N ASN A 208 -13.57 -36.26 37.53
CA ASN A 208 -12.33 -36.87 37.99
C ASN A 208 -11.67 -37.70 36.87
N ASN A 209 -10.34 -37.67 36.80
CA ASN A 209 -9.56 -38.71 36.14
C ASN A 209 -8.29 -39.03 36.95
N PRO A 210 -7.93 -40.32 37.14
CA PRO A 210 -6.84 -40.74 38.02
C PRO A 210 -5.48 -40.88 37.30
N LEU A 211 -4.41 -40.75 38.08
CA LEU A 211 -3.01 -41.07 37.71
C LEU A 211 -2.84 -42.53 37.29
N PRO A 212 -1.86 -42.82 36.41
CA PRO A 212 -1.11 -44.07 36.46
C PRO A 212 0.35 -43.88 36.84
N ALA A 213 0.85 -44.89 37.54
CA ALA A 213 2.15 -45.02 38.17
C ALA A 213 3.27 -45.45 37.19
N GLY A 214 4.49 -45.36 37.72
CA GLY A 214 5.78 -45.50 37.06
C GLY A 214 6.03 -46.76 36.21
N THR A 215 7.01 -46.64 35.32
CA THR A 215 7.73 -47.78 34.74
C THR A 215 9.20 -47.37 34.55
N ALA A 216 10.09 -48.22 35.05
CA ALA A 216 11.53 -48.08 35.11
C ALA A 216 12.22 -48.32 33.74
N PRO A 217 13.46 -47.87 33.53
CA PRO A 217 14.24 -48.15 32.33
C PRO A 217 15.05 -49.47 32.44
N PRO A 218 15.24 -50.23 31.34
CA PRO A 218 16.17 -51.35 31.36
C PRO A 218 17.60 -50.93 31.03
N PHE A 219 18.50 -51.50 31.83
CA PHE A 219 19.93 -51.70 31.61
C PHE A 219 20.24 -52.37 30.26
N PHE A 220 21.31 -51.94 29.58
CA PHE A 220 22.15 -52.82 28.76
C PHE A 220 23.65 -52.49 28.95
N PRO A 221 24.55 -53.50 28.98
CA PRO A 221 25.96 -53.34 29.32
C PRO A 221 26.93 -53.51 28.12
N GLY A 222 28.17 -53.07 28.30
CA GLY A 222 29.38 -53.48 27.54
C GLY A 222 29.76 -52.53 26.42
N GLY A 223 30.87 -51.77 26.49
CA GLY A 223 32.27 -52.21 26.38
C GLY A 223 32.78 -51.74 24.99
N VAL A 224 33.98 -51.22 24.73
CA VAL A 224 35.28 -51.05 25.37
C VAL A 224 35.99 -49.90 24.61
N PRO A 225 37.10 -49.32 25.12
CA PRO A 225 37.71 -48.09 24.61
C PRO A 225 38.79 -48.36 23.54
N MET A 226 38.98 -47.40 22.63
CA MET A 226 40.23 -47.31 21.84
C MET A 226 40.88 -45.95 22.06
N TYR A 227 42.18 -46.05 22.34
CA TYR A 227 43.14 -45.00 22.63
C TYR A 227 43.48 -44.11 21.42
N SER A 228 44.09 -42.97 21.76
CA SER A 228 45.33 -42.40 21.16
C SER A 228 45.19 -41.07 20.37
N PRO A 229 46.28 -40.30 20.21
CA PRO A 229 46.46 -39.01 20.91
C PRO A 229 46.84 -37.87 19.94
N PHE A 230 47.26 -36.73 20.48
CA PHE A 230 48.04 -35.58 19.92
C PHE A 230 47.36 -34.26 20.34
N MET A 231 47.79 -33.62 21.45
CA MET A 231 48.96 -32.73 21.58
C MET A 231 48.93 -31.53 20.62
N LEU A 232 48.49 -30.36 21.09
CA LEU A 232 49.34 -29.19 21.39
C LEU A 232 48.48 -27.91 21.54
N ALA A 233 48.72 -27.21 22.65
CA ALA A 233 48.26 -25.85 22.93
C ALA A 233 49.05 -24.80 22.12
N PRO A 234 48.63 -23.52 22.15
CA PRO A 234 49.45 -22.59 22.92
C PRO A 234 48.68 -21.64 23.84
N LEU A 235 49.43 -21.23 24.87
CA LEU A 235 49.12 -20.38 26.01
C LEU A 235 49.09 -18.88 25.68
N TYR A 236 48.63 -18.12 26.69
CA TYR A 236 48.90 -16.70 27.07
C TYR A 236 47.72 -15.71 26.91
N PRO A 237 47.67 -14.64 27.73
CA PRO A 237 47.78 -14.67 29.19
C PRO A 237 46.65 -13.86 29.88
N THR A 238 46.22 -14.38 31.03
CA THR A 238 45.48 -13.65 32.05
C THR A 238 46.42 -12.68 32.78
N THR A 239 46.05 -11.41 32.83
CA THR A 239 46.62 -10.43 33.75
C THR A 239 45.49 -9.80 34.59
N ALA A 240 45.53 -10.11 35.88
CA ALA A 240 44.98 -9.29 36.94
C ALA A 240 46.12 -8.97 37.91
N PRO A 241 46.12 -7.77 38.51
CA PRO A 241 46.45 -7.72 39.93
C PRO A 241 45.57 -6.74 40.73
N SER A 242 44.98 -7.30 41.80
CA SER A 242 45.00 -6.87 43.21
C SER A 242 45.17 -5.39 43.62
N THR A 243 44.12 -4.90 44.30
CA THR A 243 44.06 -4.20 45.62
C THR A 243 45.13 -3.20 46.06
N SER A 244 44.67 -1.98 46.44
CA SER A 244 44.92 -1.41 47.78
C SER A 244 44.04 -0.18 48.09
N ASN A 245 43.27 -0.32 49.18
CA ASN A 245 42.97 0.59 50.31
C ASN A 245 42.80 2.12 50.17
N ALA A 246 41.77 2.56 50.93
CA ALA A 246 41.64 3.75 51.78
C ALA A 246 41.10 5.05 51.15
N SER A 247 39.86 5.41 51.47
CA SER A 247 39.56 6.35 52.57
C SER A 247 38.09 6.77 52.53
N ALA A 248 37.47 6.77 53.71
CA ALA A 248 36.11 7.20 53.93
C ALA A 248 35.97 8.72 53.76
N SER A 249 35.05 9.14 52.89
CA SER A 249 34.36 10.42 53.01
C SER A 249 32.98 10.28 52.36
N LEU A 250 31.95 10.40 53.19
CA LEU A 250 30.55 10.49 52.80
C LEU A 250 30.27 11.93 52.34
N PRO A 251 29.92 12.19 51.07
CA PRO A 251 29.06 13.31 50.74
C PRO A 251 27.61 12.83 50.82
N LEU A 252 26.85 13.49 51.68
CA LEU A 252 25.40 13.42 51.76
C LEU A 252 24.83 14.02 50.45
N SER A 253 24.81 13.25 49.37
CA SER A 253 24.22 13.67 48.10
C SER A 253 22.72 13.49 48.16
N THR A 254 22.04 14.61 48.43
CA THR A 254 20.61 14.81 48.26
C THR A 254 20.20 14.27 46.89
N SER A 255 19.45 13.18 46.88
CA SER A 255 18.92 12.52 45.69
C SER A 255 17.88 13.43 45.02
N ALA A 256 18.35 14.36 44.19
CA ALA A 256 17.52 15.10 43.26
C ALA A 256 17.11 14.12 42.15
N VAL A 257 15.83 13.77 42.12
CA VAL A 257 15.21 13.00 41.04
C VAL A 257 15.51 13.73 39.73
N PRO A 258 16.26 13.14 38.78
CA PRO A 258 16.49 13.78 37.50
C PRO A 258 15.14 13.87 36.79
N SER A 259 14.62 15.10 36.70
CA SER A 259 13.46 15.44 35.89
C SER A 259 13.84 15.20 34.43
N SER A 260 13.73 13.96 33.95
CA SER A 260 13.92 13.59 32.56
C SER A 260 12.84 14.28 31.74
N ASN A 261 13.21 15.34 31.02
CA ASN A 261 12.29 16.03 30.12
C ASN A 261 11.78 15.06 29.05
N PRO A 262 10.47 14.72 29.02
CA PRO A 262 9.92 13.71 28.11
C PRO A 262 10.12 14.08 26.63
N ILE A 263 10.28 15.37 26.33
CA ILE A 263 10.48 15.91 24.98
C ILE A 263 11.78 15.38 24.32
N SER A 264 12.82 15.06 25.11
CA SER A 264 14.09 14.58 24.54
C SER A 264 13.99 13.13 24.03
N GLN A 265 13.19 12.28 24.68
CA GLN A 265 13.06 10.88 24.30
C GLN A 265 12.33 10.70 22.97
N ASP A 266 11.35 11.55 22.69
CA ASP A 266 10.61 11.53 21.42
C ASP A 266 11.50 11.90 20.22
N ALA A 267 12.43 12.84 20.40
CA ALA A 267 13.35 13.24 19.34
C ALA A 267 14.35 12.13 18.97
N ASP A 268 14.90 11.44 19.98
CA ASP A 268 15.82 10.31 19.77
C ASP A 268 15.09 9.13 19.13
N PHE A 269 13.85 8.86 19.54
CA PHE A 269 13.01 7.82 18.95
C PHE A 269 12.71 8.11 17.47
N LEU A 270 12.26 9.33 17.14
CA LEU A 270 12.00 9.72 15.74
C LEU A 270 13.27 9.68 14.88
N SER A 271 14.42 10.04 15.44
CA SER A 271 15.72 9.96 14.76
C SER A 271 16.09 8.52 14.43
N SER A 272 15.93 7.60 15.40
CA SER A 272 16.14 6.17 15.21
C SER A 272 15.26 5.59 14.10
N ILE A 273 13.99 5.99 14.05
CA ILE A 273 13.04 5.55 13.02
C ILE A 273 13.46 6.04 11.63
N GLN A 274 13.84 7.31 11.52
CA GLN A 274 14.29 7.85 10.24
C GLN A 274 15.54 7.12 9.73
N GLU A 275 16.45 6.73 10.63
CA GLU A 275 17.63 5.95 10.29
C GLU A 275 17.26 4.54 9.82
N GLN A 276 16.34 3.86 10.51
CA GLN A 276 15.83 2.55 10.08
C GLN A 276 15.18 2.63 8.68
N ILE A 277 14.34 3.65 8.43
CA ILE A 277 13.71 3.86 7.12
C ILE A 277 14.76 4.16 6.05
N ARG A 278 15.78 4.95 6.38
CA ARG A 278 16.89 5.28 5.47
C ARG A 278 17.67 4.02 5.10
N SER A 279 18.04 3.19 6.08
CA SER A 279 18.73 1.92 5.85
C SER A 279 17.93 1.00 4.91
N LEU A 280 16.61 0.89 5.11
CA LEU A 280 15.74 0.09 4.24
C LEU A 280 15.60 0.62 2.82
N ARG A 281 15.80 1.92 2.60
CA ARG A 281 15.73 2.52 1.25
C ARG A 281 17.01 2.31 0.46
N GLN A 282 18.14 2.19 1.15
CA GLN A 282 19.46 2.03 0.53
C GLN A 282 19.73 0.59 0.10
N VAL A 283 19.20 -0.39 0.83
CA VAL A 283 19.37 -1.80 0.50
C VAL A 283 18.70 -2.12 -0.84
N THR A 284 19.53 -2.43 -1.83
CA THR A 284 19.11 -2.90 -3.17
C THR A 284 19.46 -4.37 -3.41
N ASP A 285 20.35 -4.93 -2.57
CA ASP A 285 20.76 -6.32 -2.61
C ASP A 285 19.68 -7.22 -1.95
N ILE A 286 19.48 -8.37 -2.57
CA ILE A 286 18.60 -9.44 -2.11
C ILE A 286 19.10 -10.01 -0.79
N ARG A 287 20.42 -10.20 -0.63
CA ARG A 287 21.02 -10.81 0.58
C ARG A 287 20.68 -10.00 1.82
N GLU A 288 20.94 -8.69 1.75
CA GLU A 288 20.62 -7.75 2.82
C GLU A 288 19.11 -7.67 3.08
N ALA A 289 18.27 -7.71 2.04
CA ALA A 289 16.82 -7.69 2.19
C ALA A 289 16.28 -8.93 2.93
N ILE A 290 16.82 -10.12 2.62
CA ILE A 290 16.47 -11.36 3.32
C ILE A 290 16.97 -11.32 4.77
N GLN A 291 18.20 -10.84 4.99
CA GLN A 291 18.74 -10.67 6.34
C GLN A 291 17.88 -9.72 7.20
N GLN A 292 17.37 -8.62 6.62
CA GLN A 292 16.46 -7.72 7.30
C GLN A 292 15.14 -8.39 7.68
N CYS A 293 14.60 -9.27 6.84
CA CYS A 293 13.43 -10.09 7.19
C CYS A 293 13.74 -11.09 8.31
N LYS A 294 14.89 -11.78 8.25
CA LYS A 294 15.33 -12.75 9.28
C LYS A 294 15.59 -12.09 10.63
N SER A 295 16.14 -10.88 10.64
CA SER A 295 16.42 -10.12 11.86
C SER A 295 15.17 -9.65 12.61
N GLY A 296 13.98 -9.75 12.01
CA GLY A 296 12.73 -9.26 12.60
C GLY A 296 12.44 -7.78 12.31
N LEU A 297 13.42 -7.00 11.81
CA LEU A 297 13.26 -5.57 11.55
C LEU A 297 12.06 -5.24 10.65
N VAL A 298 11.84 -6.03 9.59
CA VAL A 298 10.70 -5.83 8.68
C VAL A 298 9.37 -6.12 9.38
N ALA A 299 9.32 -7.14 10.24
CA ALA A 299 8.14 -7.47 11.03
C ALA A 299 7.85 -6.39 12.10
N ASP A 300 8.89 -5.88 12.76
CA ASP A 300 8.76 -4.82 13.76
C ASP A 300 8.19 -3.54 13.15
N LEU A 301 8.67 -3.14 11.96
CA LEU A 301 8.10 -2.00 11.25
C LEU A 301 6.64 -2.22 10.86
N ARG A 302 6.28 -3.44 10.49
CA ARG A 302 4.89 -3.77 10.19
C ARG A 302 4.02 -3.71 11.44
N ASN A 303 4.51 -4.19 12.57
CA ASN A 303 3.79 -4.16 13.84
C ASN A 303 3.64 -2.72 14.37
N ASN A 304 4.68 -1.89 14.22
CA ASN A 304 4.70 -0.52 14.76
C ASN A 304 3.93 0.48 13.88
N TYR A 305 3.96 0.33 12.55
CA TYR A 305 3.38 1.30 11.63
C TYR A 305 2.25 0.76 10.76
N GLY A 306 2.24 -0.55 10.51
CA GLY A 306 1.25 -1.19 9.67
C GLY A 306 -0.14 -1.20 10.29
N PRO A 307 -1.17 -1.49 9.47
CA PRO A 307 -2.50 -1.74 10.00
C PRO A 307 -2.46 -2.97 10.92
N SER A 308 -3.05 -2.85 12.11
CA SER A 308 -3.16 -3.99 13.02
C SER A 308 -4.00 -5.10 12.38
N ILE A 309 -3.57 -6.35 12.55
CA ILE A 309 -4.28 -7.51 12.03
C ILE A 309 -4.88 -8.24 13.22
N VAL A 310 -6.19 -8.11 13.41
CA VAL A 310 -6.95 -8.81 14.45
C VAL A 310 -7.83 -9.85 13.77
N ASN A 311 -7.64 -11.13 14.13
CA ASN A 311 -8.36 -12.26 13.55
C ASN A 311 -8.27 -12.34 12.02
N GLY A 312 -7.08 -12.07 11.46
CA GLY A 312 -6.85 -12.06 10.01
C GLY A 312 -7.49 -10.88 9.26
N LYS A 313 -8.25 -10.02 9.95
CA LYS A 313 -8.83 -8.81 9.38
C LYS A 313 -7.94 -7.61 9.73
N ARG A 314 -7.71 -6.75 8.73
CA ARG A 314 -7.03 -5.47 8.94
C ARG A 314 -7.98 -4.55 9.70
N THR A 315 -7.62 -4.18 10.91
CA THR A 315 -8.41 -3.31 11.79
C THR A 315 -7.57 -2.11 12.22
N GLY A 316 -8.17 -0.93 12.26
CA GLY A 316 -7.52 0.29 12.71
C GLY A 316 -6.88 1.12 11.60
N ARG A 317 -6.62 2.38 11.92
CA ARG A 317 -5.95 3.34 11.03
C ARG A 317 -4.44 3.07 11.07
N SER A 318 -3.82 2.86 9.91
CA SER A 318 -2.36 2.75 9.83
C SER A 318 -1.71 4.08 10.22
N HIS A 319 -0.49 4.00 10.74
CA HIS A 319 0.30 5.19 11.04
C HIS A 319 0.54 6.01 9.75
N PRO A 320 0.54 7.36 9.77
CA PRO A 320 0.75 8.17 8.56
C PRO A 320 2.05 7.86 7.81
N LEU A 321 3.11 7.47 8.53
CA LEU A 321 4.38 7.07 7.93
C LEU A 321 4.29 5.75 7.15
N TRP A 322 3.29 4.91 7.43
CA TRP A 322 3.11 3.61 6.78
C TRP A 322 3.07 3.73 5.27
N ASP A 323 2.40 4.74 4.73
CA ASP A 323 2.30 4.92 3.27
C ASP A 323 3.67 5.08 2.59
N SER A 324 4.65 5.64 3.32
CA SER A 324 6.00 5.85 2.81
C SER A 324 6.89 4.61 2.86
N VAL A 325 6.54 3.62 3.69
CA VAL A 325 7.33 2.39 3.93
C VAL A 325 6.62 1.11 3.50
N LYS A 326 5.30 1.13 3.28
CA LYS A 326 4.48 -0.06 3.01
C LYS A 326 4.97 -0.86 1.81
N ASN A 327 5.37 -0.17 0.74
CA ASN A 327 5.84 -0.80 -0.49
C ASN A 327 7.18 -1.48 -0.25
N ILE A 328 8.04 -0.84 0.54
CA ILE A 328 9.36 -1.31 0.89
C ILE A 328 9.25 -2.59 1.75
N VAL A 329 8.44 -2.54 2.81
CA VAL A 329 8.14 -3.68 3.68
C VAL A 329 7.51 -4.82 2.89
N SER A 330 6.45 -4.55 2.13
CA SER A 330 5.71 -5.59 1.40
C SER A 330 6.55 -6.27 0.32
N ARG A 331 7.47 -5.55 -0.35
CA ARG A 331 8.39 -6.16 -1.33
C ARG A 331 9.35 -7.15 -0.66
N ARG A 332 9.91 -6.79 0.50
CA ARG A 332 10.83 -7.66 1.26
C ARG A 332 10.13 -8.89 1.83
N GLU A 333 8.94 -8.71 2.38
CA GLU A 333 8.12 -9.82 2.86
C GLU A 333 7.77 -10.77 1.71
N ARG A 334 7.41 -10.24 0.54
CA ARG A 334 7.10 -11.06 -0.63
C ARG A 334 8.31 -11.86 -1.08
N LEU A 335 9.49 -11.23 -1.14
CA LEU A 335 10.74 -11.90 -1.47
C LEU A 335 11.07 -13.02 -0.46
N TYR A 336 10.94 -12.74 0.83
CA TYR A 336 11.20 -13.72 1.89
C TYR A 336 10.18 -14.86 1.90
N ALA A 337 8.92 -14.58 1.55
CA ALA A 337 7.92 -15.62 1.35
C ALA A 337 8.30 -16.58 0.21
N GLN A 338 8.90 -16.08 -0.87
CA GLN A 338 9.38 -16.94 -1.98
C GLN A 338 10.53 -17.85 -1.55
N LEU A 339 11.48 -17.34 -0.75
CA LEU A 339 12.54 -18.16 -0.15
C LEU A 339 11.95 -19.32 0.67
N LYS A 340 10.97 -19.03 1.53
CA LYS A 340 10.34 -20.06 2.37
C LYS A 340 9.48 -21.05 1.59
N GLN A 341 8.71 -20.57 0.61
CA GLN A 341 7.72 -21.39 -0.09
C GLN A 341 8.32 -22.29 -1.18
N HIS A 342 9.40 -21.84 -1.85
CA HIS A 342 9.91 -22.52 -3.03
C HIS A 342 11.34 -23.03 -2.88
N PHE A 343 12.04 -22.65 -1.81
CA PHE A 343 13.44 -23.01 -1.59
C PHE A 343 13.67 -23.57 -0.18
N ASP A 344 12.62 -23.89 0.57
CA ASP A 344 12.72 -24.52 1.90
C ASP A 344 13.63 -23.75 2.90
N ASP A 345 13.70 -22.42 2.76
CA ASP A 345 14.62 -21.54 3.51
C ASP A 345 16.13 -21.79 3.23
N ASP A 346 16.46 -22.51 2.15
CA ASP A 346 17.82 -22.67 1.62
C ASP A 346 18.24 -21.42 0.83
N GLU A 347 18.93 -20.53 1.54
CA GLU A 347 19.46 -19.29 0.99
C GLU A 347 20.46 -19.51 -0.15
N GLU A 348 21.31 -20.52 -0.07
CA GLU A 348 22.34 -20.75 -1.10
C GLU A 348 21.70 -21.22 -2.40
N LYS A 349 20.70 -22.11 -2.32
CA LYS A 349 19.90 -22.52 -3.49
C LYS A 349 19.16 -21.31 -4.09
N PHE A 350 18.59 -20.46 -3.25
CA PHE A 350 17.90 -19.23 -3.69
C PHE A 350 18.86 -18.26 -4.40
N TYR A 351 20.01 -17.95 -3.80
CA TYR A 351 20.99 -17.05 -4.39
C TYR A 351 21.61 -17.62 -5.67
N GLY A 352 21.90 -18.93 -5.69
CA GLY A 352 22.38 -19.62 -6.87
C GLY A 352 21.39 -19.53 -8.03
N PHE A 353 20.09 -19.69 -7.76
CA PHE A 353 19.04 -19.62 -8.79
C PHE A 353 18.91 -18.23 -9.43
N PHE A 354 19.09 -17.15 -8.66
CA PHE A 354 18.97 -15.76 -9.11
C PHE A 354 20.30 -15.08 -9.46
N THR A 355 21.38 -15.85 -9.46
CA THR A 355 22.67 -15.38 -9.95
C THR A 355 22.63 -15.25 -11.48
N VAL A 356 23.01 -14.09 -12.01
CA VAL A 356 23.09 -13.87 -13.45
C VAL A 356 24.33 -14.58 -13.99
N PRO A 357 24.21 -15.47 -15.00
CA PRO A 357 25.38 -16.06 -15.65
C PRO A 357 26.28 -14.95 -16.19
N SER A 358 27.59 -15.03 -15.94
CA SER A 358 28.54 -13.99 -16.35
C SER A 358 28.50 -13.69 -17.85
N SER A 359 27.99 -14.60 -18.68
CA SER A 359 27.80 -14.41 -20.13
C SER A 359 26.79 -13.31 -20.49
N GLU A 360 25.85 -13.00 -19.61
CA GLU A 360 24.81 -11.98 -19.85
C GLU A 360 25.22 -10.59 -19.36
N CYS A 361 26.23 -10.49 -18.51
CA CYS A 361 26.78 -9.21 -18.07
C CYS A 361 27.50 -8.53 -19.25
N SER A 362 26.93 -7.43 -19.75
CA SER A 362 27.48 -6.64 -20.85
C SER A 362 28.98 -6.37 -20.65
N ARG A 363 29.80 -6.83 -21.61
CA ARG A 363 31.24 -6.67 -21.97
C ARG A 363 32.26 -5.94 -21.04
N SER A 364 31.85 -5.18 -20.04
CA SER A 364 32.71 -4.30 -19.24
C SER A 364 33.37 -4.96 -18.03
N SER A 365 32.99 -6.18 -17.61
CA SER A 365 33.61 -6.81 -16.44
C SER A 365 33.84 -8.29 -16.62
N LYS A 366 35.00 -8.64 -17.18
CA LYS A 366 35.45 -10.03 -17.33
C LYS A 366 35.88 -10.67 -16.00
N ASN A 367 36.02 -9.87 -14.94
CA ASN A 367 36.53 -10.29 -13.63
C ASN A 367 35.54 -10.01 -12.47
N ALA A 368 34.32 -9.54 -12.74
CA ALA A 368 33.35 -9.35 -11.66
C ALA A 368 32.86 -10.71 -11.15
N ALA A 369 32.73 -10.81 -9.84
CA ALA A 369 31.99 -11.89 -9.22
C ALA A 369 30.57 -11.97 -9.82
N PRO A 370 29.99 -13.18 -9.92
CA PRO A 370 28.62 -13.36 -10.39
C PRO A 370 27.66 -12.41 -9.66
N ALA A 371 27.00 -11.55 -10.42
CA ALA A 371 26.09 -10.56 -9.86
C ALA A 371 24.70 -11.18 -9.64
N LEU A 372 24.16 -10.99 -8.44
CA LEU A 372 22.76 -11.31 -8.17
C LEU A 372 21.84 -10.33 -8.94
N ARG A 373 20.68 -10.81 -9.39
CA ARG A 373 19.63 -9.93 -9.92
C ARG A 373 19.22 -8.91 -8.86
N SER A 374 18.78 -7.73 -9.26
CA SER A 374 18.35 -6.71 -8.28
C SER A 374 17.04 -7.13 -7.60
N MET A 375 16.86 -6.74 -6.33
CA MET A 375 15.63 -7.06 -5.58
C MET A 375 14.36 -6.58 -6.32
N ASN A 376 14.38 -5.37 -6.86
CA ASN A 376 13.23 -4.81 -7.57
C ASN A 376 12.85 -5.64 -8.81
N CYS A 377 13.85 -6.17 -9.50
CA CYS A 377 13.65 -7.01 -10.67
C CYS A 377 12.93 -8.31 -10.28
N LEU A 378 13.41 -8.99 -9.24
CA LEU A 378 12.77 -10.23 -8.75
C LEU A 378 11.35 -10.00 -8.29
N VAL A 379 11.11 -8.97 -7.47
CA VAL A 379 9.77 -8.75 -6.89
C VAL A 379 8.73 -8.42 -7.98
N ASN A 380 9.12 -7.72 -9.03
CA ASN A 380 8.24 -7.48 -10.17
C ASN A 380 7.99 -8.76 -10.99
N SER A 381 8.98 -9.65 -11.08
CA SER A 381 8.87 -10.93 -11.78
C SER A 381 8.00 -11.95 -11.04
N ILE A 382 7.83 -11.86 -9.71
CA ILE A 382 6.94 -12.76 -8.93
C ILE A 382 5.53 -12.78 -9.53
N SER A 383 4.93 -11.61 -9.78
CA SER A 383 3.57 -11.56 -10.31
C SER A 383 3.49 -12.11 -11.74
N LYS A 384 4.50 -11.86 -12.58
CA LYS A 384 4.58 -12.46 -13.92
C LYS A 384 4.69 -13.99 -13.88
N MET A 385 5.48 -14.50 -12.94
CA MET A 385 5.62 -15.94 -12.69
C MET A 385 4.28 -16.53 -12.25
N GLU A 386 3.61 -15.93 -11.24
CA GLU A 386 2.30 -16.35 -10.74
C GLU A 386 1.26 -16.42 -11.88
N ASP A 387 1.17 -15.38 -12.72
CA ASP A 387 0.24 -15.32 -13.85
C ASP A 387 0.56 -16.38 -14.93
N ALA A 388 1.85 -16.57 -15.24
CA ALA A 388 2.30 -17.55 -16.22
C ALA A 388 2.01 -18.99 -15.75
N LEU A 389 2.21 -19.28 -14.47
CA LEU A 389 1.88 -20.56 -13.86
C LEU A 389 0.38 -20.76 -13.74
N ALA A 390 -0.40 -19.74 -13.41
CA ALA A 390 -1.85 -19.83 -13.40
C ALA A 390 -2.39 -20.19 -14.80
N SER A 391 -1.87 -19.55 -15.84
CA SER A 391 -2.20 -19.86 -17.23
C SER A 391 -1.77 -21.28 -17.64
N GLU A 392 -0.61 -21.73 -17.15
CA GLU A 392 -0.12 -23.08 -17.41
C GLU A 392 -0.99 -24.14 -16.74
N ARG A 393 -1.37 -23.92 -15.47
CA ARG A 393 -2.23 -24.82 -14.67
C ARG A 393 -3.64 -24.97 -15.25
N GLN A 394 -4.10 -24.05 -16.11
CA GLN A 394 -5.38 -24.14 -16.82
C GLN A 394 -5.33 -25.01 -18.09
N LYS A 395 -4.15 -25.47 -18.53
CA LYS A 395 -4.07 -26.34 -19.72
C LYS A 395 -4.71 -27.70 -19.41
N ALA A 396 -5.44 -28.22 -20.39
CA ALA A 396 -6.14 -29.52 -20.30
C ALA A 396 -5.21 -30.69 -19.92
N SER A 397 -3.91 -30.61 -20.22
CA SER A 397 -2.91 -31.61 -19.83
C SER A 397 -2.74 -31.78 -18.32
N TYR A 398 -3.10 -30.77 -17.52
CA TYR A 398 -2.99 -30.80 -16.06
C TYR A 398 -4.35 -30.88 -15.37
N CYS A 399 -5.45 -30.93 -16.13
CA CYS A 399 -6.79 -31.02 -15.58
C CYS A 399 -7.28 -32.48 -15.57
N THR A 400 -8.04 -32.86 -14.55
CA THR A 400 -8.79 -34.14 -14.54
C THR A 400 -9.94 -34.09 -15.55
N ALA A 401 -10.60 -35.24 -15.76
CA ALA A 401 -11.80 -35.33 -16.60
C ALA A 401 -12.92 -34.35 -16.17
N ASP A 402 -12.93 -33.95 -14.89
CA ASP A 402 -13.88 -32.99 -14.31
C ASP A 402 -13.49 -31.51 -14.56
N GLY A 403 -12.37 -31.26 -15.25
CA GLY A 403 -11.86 -29.91 -15.52
C GLY A 403 -11.10 -29.26 -14.35
N ASN A 404 -10.91 -29.97 -13.24
CA ASN A 404 -10.19 -29.46 -12.07
C ASN A 404 -8.68 -29.69 -12.19
N PHE A 405 -7.88 -28.77 -11.65
CA PHE A 405 -6.42 -28.89 -11.63
C PHE A 405 -5.96 -30.09 -10.79
N SER A 406 -5.14 -30.96 -11.38
CA SER A 406 -4.56 -32.13 -10.71
C SER A 406 -3.11 -31.86 -10.32
N THR A 407 -2.86 -31.78 -9.01
CA THR A 407 -1.49 -31.67 -8.47
C THR A 407 -0.64 -32.90 -8.80
N VAL A 408 -1.26 -34.07 -8.96
CA VAL A 408 -0.57 -35.32 -9.34
C VAL A 408 -0.06 -35.24 -10.77
N LEU A 409 -0.89 -34.79 -11.72
CA LEU A 409 -0.47 -34.61 -13.11
C LEU A 409 0.61 -33.53 -13.21
N TRP A 410 0.45 -32.41 -12.48
CA TRP A 410 1.45 -31.36 -12.42
C TRP A 410 2.81 -31.89 -11.94
N LYS A 411 2.84 -32.60 -10.81
CA LYS A 411 4.06 -33.21 -10.28
C LYS A 411 4.64 -34.28 -11.21
N SER A 412 3.81 -35.02 -11.95
CA SER A 412 4.30 -36.03 -12.90
C SER A 412 5.03 -35.43 -14.12
N VAL A 413 4.69 -34.18 -14.49
CA VAL A 413 5.29 -33.49 -15.63
C VAL A 413 6.51 -32.67 -15.21
N TRP A 414 6.43 -32.02 -14.05
CA TRP A 414 7.45 -31.10 -13.58
C TRP A 414 8.39 -31.68 -12.53
N ASP A 415 8.17 -32.92 -12.11
CA ASP A 415 8.89 -33.60 -11.03
C ASP A 415 8.87 -32.78 -9.72
N ASP A 416 9.98 -32.76 -9.00
CA ASP A 416 10.19 -31.99 -7.77
C ASP A 416 10.63 -30.53 -8.03
N LYS A 417 10.39 -30.01 -9.25
CA LYS A 417 10.74 -28.62 -9.57
C LYS A 417 9.84 -27.65 -8.82
N ASN A 418 10.45 -26.59 -8.31
CA ASN A 418 9.70 -25.49 -7.73
C ASN A 418 9.06 -24.60 -8.80
N ASP A 419 8.13 -23.73 -8.39
CA ASP A 419 7.37 -22.86 -9.30
C ASP A 419 8.29 -21.95 -10.17
N TRP A 420 9.43 -21.50 -9.62
CA TRP A 420 10.41 -20.70 -10.37
C TRP A 420 11.15 -21.52 -11.43
N GLU A 421 11.53 -22.75 -11.11
CA GLU A 421 12.17 -23.69 -12.03
C GLU A 421 11.22 -24.10 -13.16
N VAL A 422 9.93 -24.29 -12.84
CA VAL A 422 8.89 -24.52 -13.85
C VAL A 422 8.75 -23.30 -14.77
N TRP A 423 8.65 -22.09 -14.21
CA TRP A 423 8.54 -20.87 -15.00
C TRP A 423 9.75 -20.66 -15.94
N ARG A 424 10.96 -20.97 -15.46
CA ARG A 424 12.18 -21.00 -16.28
C ARG A 424 12.12 -22.08 -17.36
N ALA A 425 11.69 -23.30 -17.02
CA ALA A 425 11.58 -24.40 -17.99
C ALA A 425 10.52 -24.14 -19.08
N LEU A 426 9.50 -23.34 -18.79
CA LEU A 426 8.53 -22.86 -19.77
C LEU A 426 9.11 -21.83 -20.76
N GLY A 427 10.33 -21.32 -20.53
CA GLY A 427 10.95 -20.28 -21.36
C GLY A 427 10.23 -18.92 -21.26
N LYS A 428 9.42 -18.71 -20.21
CA LYS A 428 8.66 -17.48 -19.95
C LYS A 428 9.36 -16.56 -18.95
N GLU A 429 10.56 -16.92 -18.52
CA GLU A 429 11.33 -16.17 -17.54
C GLU A 429 11.68 -14.78 -18.08
N GLU A 430 11.05 -13.75 -17.51
CA GLU A 430 11.25 -12.36 -17.90
C GLU A 430 11.51 -11.47 -16.67
N TYR A 431 12.63 -10.79 -16.72
CA TYR A 431 13.11 -9.89 -15.68
C TYR A 431 13.01 -8.45 -16.15
N SER A 432 12.03 -7.70 -15.62
CA SER A 432 11.89 -6.27 -15.95
C SER A 432 13.06 -5.50 -15.35
N LYS A 433 13.76 -4.73 -16.18
CA LYS A 433 14.73 -3.72 -15.71
C LYS A 433 14.06 -2.52 -15.07
#